data_AF-A0A968LD47-F1
#
_entry.id   AF-A0A968LD47-F1
#
_cell.length_a   1.000
_cell.length_b   1.000
_cell.length_c   1.000
_cell.angle_alpha   90.00
_cell.angle_beta   90.00
_cell.angle_gamma   90.00
#
_symmetry.space_group_name_H-M   'P 1'
#
loop_
_entity.id
_entity.type
_entity.pdbx_description
1 polymer ?
#
loop_
_entity_poly.entity_id
_entity_poly.type
_entity_poly.pdbx_seq_one_letter_code
_entity_poly.pdbx_strand_id
1 'polypeptide(L)'
;MIRLFRYLPAILLLLPLQASAFECTVCHSKNPAMVKMHKALQGQSCFGCHKMGAKLMGKGQPKDKESLLKRRQTDEVCLSCHKKEPPPP
;
A
#
# COMPACT_ATOMS: atom_id res chain seq x y z
N MET A 1 46.89 -4.08 13.72
CA MET A 1 45.45 -3.78 13.57
C MET A 1 45.00 -3.52 12.11
N ILE A 2 45.90 -3.50 11.11
CA ILE A 2 45.58 -3.13 9.71
C ILE A 2 45.03 -4.31 8.87
N ARG A 3 45.24 -5.56 9.30
CA ARG A 3 44.83 -6.76 8.52
C ARG A 3 43.31 -7.02 8.48
N LEU A 4 42.55 -6.48 9.43
CA LEU A 4 41.08 -6.64 9.47
C LEU A 4 40.37 -5.83 8.39
N PHE A 5 40.95 -4.70 7.94
CA PHE A 5 40.36 -3.86 6.90
C PHE A 5 40.40 -4.47 5.49
N ARG A 6 41.27 -5.45 5.25
CA ARG A 6 41.44 -6.07 3.93
C ARG A 6 40.25 -6.93 3.51
N TYR A 7 39.46 -7.42 4.46
CA TYR A 7 38.27 -8.23 4.20
C TYR A 7 36.96 -7.45 4.30
N LEU A 8 37.02 -6.19 4.77
CA LEU A 8 35.86 -5.31 4.89
C LEU A 8 35.06 -5.12 3.58
N PRO A 9 35.69 -4.93 2.39
CA PRO A 9 34.92 -4.77 1.16
C PRO A 9 34.28 -6.09 0.68
N ALA A 10 34.87 -7.24 1.02
CA ALA A 10 34.31 -8.55 0.68
C ALA A 10 33.08 -8.90 1.54
N ILE A 11 33.06 -8.46 2.80
CA ILE A 11 31.92 -8.66 3.71
C ILE A 11 30.74 -7.77 3.31
N LEU A 12 30.99 -6.55 2.80
CA LEU A 12 29.93 -5.65 2.35
C LEU A 12 29.19 -6.16 1.11
N LEU A 13 29.83 -7.03 0.31
CA LEU A 13 29.26 -7.61 -0.91
C LEU A 13 28.29 -8.79 -0.65
N LEU A 14 28.25 -9.30 0.58
CA LEU A 14 27.39 -10.43 0.98
C LEU A 14 26.09 -9.99 1.65
N LEU A 15 25.81 -8.68 1.78
CA LEU A 15 24.51 -8.26 2.28
C LEU A 15 23.43 -8.62 1.24
N PRO A 16 22.52 -9.55 1.55
CA PRO A 16 21.41 -9.81 0.66
C PRO A 16 20.59 -8.53 0.61
N LEU A 17 20.39 -8.02 -0.60
CA LEU A 17 19.37 -7.02 -0.84
C LEU A 17 18.05 -7.67 -0.45
N GLN A 18 17.53 -7.35 0.75
CA GLN A 18 16.19 -7.77 1.15
C GLN A 18 15.20 -7.04 0.25
N ALA A 19 14.99 -7.58 -0.95
CA ALA A 19 13.83 -7.27 -1.74
C ALA A 19 12.63 -7.82 -0.96
N SER A 20 11.79 -6.93 -0.46
CA SER A 20 10.50 -7.28 0.13
C SER A 20 9.65 -7.97 -0.94
N ALA A 21 9.81 -9.28 -1.08
CA ALA A 21 9.01 -10.08 -2.00
C ALA A 21 7.56 -9.99 -1.54
N PHE A 22 6.73 -9.32 -2.33
CA PHE A 22 5.31 -9.26 -2.10
C PHE A 22 4.75 -10.68 -2.06
N GLU A 23 4.00 -11.03 -1.01
CA GLU A 23 3.31 -12.31 -1.00
C GLU A 23 2.42 -12.43 -2.24
N CYS A 24 2.56 -13.54 -2.95
CA CYS A 24 1.79 -13.83 -4.16
C CYS A 24 0.28 -13.71 -3.92
N THR A 25 -0.19 -13.85 -2.68
CA THR A 25 -1.59 -13.75 -2.26
C THR A 25 -2.19 -12.35 -2.42
N VAL A 26 -1.36 -11.30 -2.44
CA VAL A 26 -1.80 -9.92 -2.67
C VAL A 26 -2.03 -9.69 -4.17
N CYS A 27 -1.08 -10.12 -5.01
CA CYS A 27 -1.18 -10.00 -6.47
C CYS A 27 -2.15 -11.02 -7.10
N HIS A 28 -2.33 -12.19 -6.48
CA HIS A 28 -3.18 -13.29 -6.94
C HIS A 28 -4.32 -13.63 -5.97
N SER A 29 -4.88 -12.63 -5.28
CA SER A 29 -6.01 -12.85 -4.39
C SER A 29 -7.21 -13.41 -5.18
N LYS A 30 -7.79 -14.52 -4.69
CA LYS A 30 -9.07 -15.05 -5.23
C LYS A 30 -10.30 -14.36 -4.64
N ASN A 31 -10.12 -13.40 -3.73
CA ASN A 31 -11.24 -12.68 -3.12
C ASN A 31 -11.84 -11.70 -4.15
N PRO A 32 -13.11 -11.88 -4.57
CA PRO A 32 -13.73 -11.07 -5.62
C PRO A 32 -13.79 -9.57 -5.25
N ALA A 33 -13.89 -9.23 -3.97
CA ALA A 33 -13.88 -7.84 -3.52
C ALA A 33 -12.50 -7.18 -3.72
N MET A 34 -11.42 -7.92 -3.44
CA MET A 34 -10.04 -7.46 -3.68
C MET A 34 -9.74 -7.34 -5.18
N VAL A 35 -10.16 -8.34 -5.97
CA VAL A 35 -10.01 -8.31 -7.43
C VAL A 35 -10.74 -7.11 -8.05
N LYS A 36 -11.98 -6.84 -7.63
CA LYS A 36 -12.76 -5.68 -8.10
C LYS A 36 -12.04 -4.36 -7.78
N MET A 37 -11.47 -4.24 -6.57
CA MET A 37 -10.70 -3.07 -6.17
C MET A 37 -9.44 -2.90 -7.02
N HIS A 38 -8.65 -3.97 -7.20
CA HIS A 38 -7.44 -3.91 -8.04
C HIS A 38 -7.74 -3.59 -9.51
N LYS A 39 -8.85 -4.10 -10.05
CA LYS A 39 -9.28 -3.74 -11.42
C LYS A 39 -9.63 -2.26 -11.53
N ALA A 40 -10.26 -1.67 -10.52
CA ALA A 40 -10.56 -0.24 -10.49
C ALA A 40 -9.30 0.63 -10.35
N LEU A 41 -8.23 0.10 -9.76
CA LEU A 41 -6.94 0.76 -9.59
C LEU A 41 -5.87 0.29 -10.59
N GLN A 42 -6.27 -0.36 -11.69
CA GLN A 42 -5.32 -0.89 -12.66
C GLN A 42 -4.44 0.24 -13.24
N GLY A 43 -3.12 0.02 -13.26
CA GLY A 43 -2.14 1.03 -13.69
C GLY A 43 -1.71 2.01 -12.59
N GLN A 44 -2.34 1.97 -11.41
CA GLN A 44 -1.88 2.71 -10.23
C GLN A 44 -0.87 1.91 -9.43
N SER A 45 0.03 2.61 -8.71
CA SER A 45 0.94 1.98 -7.77
C SER A 45 0.18 1.36 -6.60
N CYS A 46 0.57 0.16 -6.18
CA CYS A 46 0.00 -0.52 -5.00
C CYS A 46 0.12 0.32 -3.72
N PHE A 47 1.09 1.25 -3.67
CA PHE A 47 1.32 2.16 -2.56
C PHE A 47 0.99 3.61 -2.88
N GLY A 48 0.28 3.87 -3.97
CA GLY A 48 -0.11 5.22 -4.37
C GLY A 48 -0.97 5.93 -3.34
N CYS A 49 -1.73 5.16 -2.54
CA CYS A 49 -2.62 5.72 -1.52
C CYS A 49 -2.12 5.51 -0.08
N HIS A 50 -1.42 4.40 0.22
CA HIS A 50 -0.89 4.13 1.55
C HIS A 50 0.32 3.18 1.53
N LYS A 51 1.19 3.30 2.54
CA LYS A 51 2.36 2.41 2.71
C LYS A 51 1.98 1.07 3.34
N MET A 52 2.88 0.10 3.24
CA MET A 52 2.77 -1.17 3.98
C MET A 52 2.72 -0.88 5.49
N GLY A 53 1.81 -1.55 6.21
CA GLY A 53 1.59 -1.32 7.65
C GLY A 53 0.64 -0.15 7.98
N ALA A 54 0.29 0.69 7.01
CA ALA A 54 -0.75 1.70 7.20
C ALA A 54 -2.12 1.01 7.34
N LYS A 55 -2.77 1.18 8.49
CA LYS A 55 -4.05 0.53 8.82
C LYS A 55 -5.23 1.28 8.19
N LEU A 56 -5.31 1.33 6.85
CA LEU A 56 -6.36 2.06 6.13
C LEU A 56 -7.79 1.65 6.55
N MET A 57 -7.96 0.37 6.95
CA MET A 57 -9.22 -0.22 7.43
C MET A 57 -8.98 -1.09 8.68
N GLY A 58 -8.10 -0.62 9.57
CA GLY A 58 -7.71 -1.34 10.78
C GLY A 58 -8.87 -1.71 11.70
N LYS A 59 -8.61 -2.65 12.62
CA LYS A 59 -9.51 -2.94 13.75
C LYS A 59 -9.81 -1.62 14.49
N GLY A 60 -11.09 -1.27 14.63
CA GLY A 60 -11.56 -0.05 15.30
C GLY A 60 -12.01 1.08 14.38
N GLN A 61 -11.78 1.01 13.07
CA GLN A 61 -12.31 2.00 12.12
C GLN A 61 -13.77 1.67 11.77
N PRO A 62 -14.71 2.65 11.83
CA PRO A 62 -16.07 2.48 11.33
C PRO A 62 -16.08 2.10 9.84
N LYS A 63 -16.86 1.08 9.49
CA LYS A 63 -16.96 0.52 8.12
C LYS A 63 -18.39 0.60 7.56
N ASP A 64 -19.29 1.25 8.27
CA ASP A 64 -20.63 1.53 7.78
C ASP A 64 -20.57 2.49 6.57
N LYS A 65 -21.65 2.51 5.79
CA LYS A 65 -21.72 3.24 4.52
C LYS A 65 -21.46 4.73 4.71
N GLU A 66 -22.02 5.34 5.75
CA GLU A 66 -21.90 6.77 6.01
C GLU A 66 -20.45 7.14 6.36
N SER A 67 -19.83 6.38 7.26
CA SER A 67 -18.42 6.56 7.62
C SER A 67 -17.50 6.44 6.41
N LEU A 68 -17.73 5.47 5.52
CA LEU A 68 -16.93 5.30 4.31
C LEU A 68 -17.12 6.45 3.31
N LEU A 69 -18.34 6.97 3.17
CA LEU A 69 -18.62 8.12 2.31
C LEU A 69 -17.96 9.40 2.84
N LYS A 70 -18.08 9.65 4.15
CA LYS A 70 -17.42 10.78 4.81
C LYS A 70 -15.91 10.73 4.59
N ARG A 71 -15.28 9.56 4.73
CA ARG A 71 -13.84 9.39 4.50
C ARG A 71 -13.43 9.73 3.07
N ARG A 72 -14.17 9.30 2.05
CA ARG A 72 -13.84 9.64 0.64
C ARG A 72 -13.75 11.15 0.39
N GLN A 73 -14.50 11.94 1.15
CA GLN A 73 -14.59 13.39 1.01
C GLN A 73 -13.64 14.17 1.94
N THR A 74 -13.01 13.50 2.90
CA THR A 74 -12.22 14.15 3.97
C THR A 74 -10.79 13.64 4.06
N ASP A 75 -10.54 12.39 3.70
CA ASP A 75 -9.23 11.76 3.76
C ASP A 75 -8.40 12.21 2.54
N GLU A 76 -7.25 12.85 2.76
CA GLU A 76 -6.45 13.50 1.71
C GLU A 76 -6.09 12.53 0.58
N VAL A 77 -5.82 11.26 0.93
CA VAL A 77 -5.47 10.20 -0.03
C VAL A 77 -6.61 9.86 -1.00
N CYS A 78 -7.85 10.16 -0.62
CA CYS A 78 -9.04 9.89 -1.42
C CYS A 78 -9.40 11.06 -2.34
N LEU A 79 -9.01 12.29 -1.99
CA LEU A 79 -9.42 13.51 -2.70
C LEU A 79 -8.90 13.60 -4.13
N SER A 80 -7.81 12.90 -4.44
CA SER A 80 -7.28 12.81 -5.81
C SER A 80 -8.28 12.18 -6.79
N CYS A 81 -9.05 11.20 -6.33
CA CYS A 81 -10.06 10.49 -7.11
C CYS A 81 -11.49 10.93 -6.77
N HIS A 82 -11.74 11.37 -5.54
CA HIS A 82 -13.05 11.71 -4.99
C HIS A 82 -13.16 13.21 -4.70
N LYS A 83 -12.89 14.03 -5.72
CA LYS A 83 -13.04 15.49 -5.63
C LYS A 83 -14.45 15.86 -5.16
N LYS A 84 -14.56 17.00 -4.48
CA LYS A 84 -15.81 17.66 -4.09
C LYS A 84 -16.60 18.11 -5.34
N GLU A 85 -17.13 17.18 -6.12
CA GLU A 85 -18.36 17.48 -6.85
C GLU A 85 -19.48 16.72 -6.16
N PRO A 86 -20.53 17.41 -5.69
CA PRO A 86 -21.70 16.72 -5.16
C PRO A 86 -22.27 15.81 -6.26
N PRO A 87 -22.80 14.62 -5.93
CA PRO A 87 -23.46 13.79 -6.92
C PRO A 87 -24.59 14.60 -7.59
N PRO A 88 -24.80 14.46 -8.92
CA PRO A 88 -25.94 15.11 -9.57
C PRO A 88 -27.24 14.64 -8.90
N PRO A 89 -28.26 15.53 -8.81
CA PRO A 89 -29.53 15.24 -8.14
C PRO A 89 -30.27 14.04 -8.75
#